data_AF-A0A843FZ66-F1
#
_entry.id   AF-A0A843FZ66-F1
#
_cell.length_a   1.000
_cell.length_b   1.000
_cell.length_c   1.000
_cell.angle_alpha   90.00
_cell.angle_beta   90.00
_cell.angle_gamma   90.00
#
_symmetry.space_group_name_H-M   'P 1'
#
loop_
_entity.id
_entity.type
_entity.pdbx_description
1 polymer ?
#
loop_
_entity_poly.entity_id
_entity_poly.type
_entity_poly.pdbx_seq_one_letter_code
_entity_poly.pdbx_strand_id
1 'polypeptide(L)'
;MASNKILGIDLGTTNSCMSIMEGGKPVVIPNAEGGRTTPSVVAFSKEGERLIGNVAKRQAVTNPERTIISIKRKMGTSETVEIDGKKFTPQEISAMILQKLKVDAEAYLGEEIKKAVITVPAYFNDA
;
A
#
# COMPACT_ATOMS: atom_id res chain seq x y z
N MET A 1 -14.98 17.48 11.12
CA MET A 1 -14.00 17.26 12.21
C MET A 1 -13.11 16.10 11.79
N ALA A 2 -11.82 16.12 12.08
CA ALA A 2 -10.96 14.98 11.77
C ALA A 2 -11.31 13.80 12.69
N SER A 3 -11.44 12.61 12.12
CA SER A 3 -11.74 11.39 12.88
C SER A 3 -10.61 11.04 13.84
N ASN A 4 -10.95 10.63 15.06
CA ASN A 4 -10.00 10.01 15.99
C ASN A 4 -9.77 8.52 15.68
N LYS A 5 -10.37 7.98 14.62
CA LYS A 5 -10.12 6.61 14.18
C LYS A 5 -8.66 6.45 13.75
N ILE A 6 -8.11 5.30 14.12
CA ILE A 6 -6.77 4.86 13.77
C ILE A 6 -6.92 3.68 12.83
N LEU A 7 -6.27 3.74 11.67
CA LEU A 7 -6.26 2.65 10.71
C LEU A 7 -5.20 1.61 11.11
N GLY A 8 -5.58 0.36 11.29
CA GLY A 8 -4.64 -0.75 11.36
C GLY A 8 -4.24 -1.15 9.95
N ILE A 9 -2.94 -1.20 9.66
CA ILE A 9 -2.42 -1.58 8.34
C ILE A 9 -1.46 -2.75 8.50
N ASP A 10 -1.79 -3.86 7.86
CA ASP A 10 -0.81 -4.90 7.57
C ASP A 10 -0.16 -4.60 6.22
N LEU A 11 1.09 -4.11 6.23
CA LEU A 11 1.82 -3.82 5.01
C LEU A 11 2.64 -5.05 4.62
N GLY A 12 2.08 -6.05 3.95
CA GLY A 12 2.85 -7.27 3.62
C GLY A 12 3.73 -7.13 2.36
N THR A 13 4.66 -8.07 2.19
CA THR A 13 5.51 -8.16 0.99
C THR A 13 4.70 -8.41 -0.29
N THR A 14 3.67 -9.25 -0.20
CA THR A 14 2.85 -9.67 -1.36
C THR A 14 1.47 -9.05 -1.36
N ASN A 15 0.83 -8.99 -0.19
CA ASN A 15 -0.50 -8.41 -0.01
C ASN A 15 -0.47 -7.51 1.21
N SER A 16 -1.30 -6.49 1.20
CA SER A 16 -1.56 -5.62 2.33
C SER A 16 -3.04 -5.67 2.70
N CYS A 17 -3.36 -5.31 3.93
CA CYS A 17 -4.70 -5.35 4.49
C CYS A 17 -4.91 -4.13 5.39
N MET A 18 -6.16 -3.71 5.56
CA MET A 18 -6.53 -2.60 6.43
C MET A 18 -7.70 -2.96 7.34
N SER A 19 -7.66 -2.47 8.58
CA SER A 19 -8.66 -2.74 9.60
C SER A 19 -8.94 -1.52 10.47
N ILE A 20 -10.09 -1.50 11.11
CA ILE A 20 -10.52 -0.47 12.06
C ILE A 20 -11.15 -1.12 13.28
N MET A 21 -11.37 -0.32 14.32
CA MET A 21 -12.17 -0.72 15.48
C MET A 21 -13.63 -0.29 15.30
N GLU A 22 -14.55 -1.25 15.33
CA GLU A 22 -16.00 -1.02 15.33
C GLU A 22 -16.63 -1.76 16.51
N GLY A 23 -17.37 -1.05 17.36
CA GLY A 23 -18.03 -1.65 18.53
C GLY A 23 -17.06 -2.39 19.47
N GLY A 24 -15.81 -1.93 19.57
CA GLY A 24 -14.77 -2.56 20.38
C GLY A 24 -14.14 -3.82 19.75
N LYS A 25 -14.48 -4.17 18.50
CA LYS A 25 -13.90 -5.31 17.79
C LYS A 25 -13.11 -4.86 16.56
N PRO A 26 -11.98 -5.51 16.23
CA PRO A 26 -11.27 -5.25 15.00
C PRO A 26 -12.07 -5.80 13.81
N VAL A 27 -12.24 -4.98 12.78
CA VAL A 27 -12.93 -5.33 11.53
C VAL A 27 -12.02 -5.04 10.35
N VAL A 28 -11.80 -6.04 9.50
CA VAL A 28 -11.09 -5.88 8.22
C VAL A 28 -12.05 -5.29 7.19
N ILE A 29 -11.66 -4.16 6.59
CA ILE A 29 -12.48 -3.42 5.63
C ILE A 29 -12.04 -3.71 4.19
N PRO A 30 -12.96 -3.74 3.22
CA PRO A 30 -12.63 -4.02 1.82
C PRO A 30 -11.92 -2.82 1.16
N ASN A 31 -11.08 -3.10 0.17
CA ASN A 31 -10.59 -2.10 -0.77
C ASN A 31 -11.67 -1.69 -1.78
N ALA A 32 -11.39 -0.67 -2.59
CA ALA A 32 -12.31 -0.18 -3.63
C ALA A 32 -12.73 -1.28 -4.64
N GLU A 33 -11.92 -2.34 -4.79
CA GLU A 33 -12.21 -3.48 -5.66
C GLU A 33 -13.01 -4.59 -4.96
N GLY A 34 -13.46 -4.38 -3.71
CA GLY A 34 -14.27 -5.33 -2.93
C GLY A 34 -13.48 -6.44 -2.23
N GLY A 35 -12.16 -6.48 -2.41
CA GLY A 35 -11.28 -7.46 -1.77
C GLY A 35 -10.86 -7.02 -0.36
N ARG A 36 -10.69 -7.97 0.57
CA ARG A 36 -10.15 -7.70 1.92
C ARG A 36 -8.63 -7.61 1.97
N THR A 37 -7.97 -7.84 0.84
CA THR A 37 -6.53 -7.63 0.69
C THR A 37 -6.26 -6.92 -0.62
N THR A 38 -5.22 -6.09 -0.61
CA THR A 38 -4.72 -5.34 -1.76
C THR A 38 -3.33 -5.87 -2.10
N PRO A 39 -3.06 -6.32 -3.33
CA PRO A 39 -1.71 -6.70 -3.71
C PRO A 39 -0.70 -5.57 -3.45
N SER A 40 0.45 -5.89 -2.87
CA SER A 40 1.56 -4.96 -2.64
C SER A 40 2.35 -4.75 -3.93
N VAL A 41 1.66 -4.22 -4.93
CA VAL A 41 2.14 -4.03 -6.30
C VAL A 41 1.86 -2.60 -6.72
N VAL A 42 2.89 -1.95 -7.25
CA VAL A 42 2.82 -0.60 -7.81
C VAL A 42 3.27 -0.70 -9.25
N ALA A 43 2.58 -0.01 -10.15
CA ALA A 43 3.03 0.08 -11.52
C ALA A 43 2.74 1.45 -12.13
N PHE A 44 3.51 1.78 -13.16
CA PHE A 44 3.37 3.02 -13.90
C PHE A 44 2.84 2.72 -15.30
N SER A 45 1.71 3.31 -15.67
CA SER A 45 1.16 3.22 -17.03
C SER A 45 2.09 3.92 -18.02
N LYS A 46 1.88 3.74 -19.33
CA LYS A 46 2.65 4.43 -20.38
C LYS A 46 2.53 5.95 -20.28
N GLU A 47 1.37 6.41 -19.86
CA GLU A 47 0.97 7.81 -19.66
C GLU A 47 1.45 8.37 -18.31
N GLY A 48 2.12 7.56 -17.48
CA GLY A 48 2.67 7.97 -16.17
C GLY A 48 1.66 7.87 -15.02
N GLU A 49 0.49 7.28 -15.24
CA GLU A 49 -0.48 7.03 -14.17
C GLU A 49 0.04 5.96 -13.20
N ARG A 50 -0.16 6.19 -11.89
CA ARG A 50 0.19 5.22 -10.85
C ARG A 50 -0.96 4.25 -10.64
N LEU A 51 -0.74 2.99 -11.00
CA LEU A 51 -1.63 1.88 -10.75
C LEU A 51 -1.16 1.16 -9.49
N ILE A 52 -2.07 0.82 -8.58
CA ILE A 52 -1.73 0.18 -7.30
C ILE A 52 -2.71 -0.97 -7.04
N GLY A 53 -2.23 -2.07 -6.45
CA GLY A 53 -3.09 -3.18 -6.05
C GLY A 53 -3.49 -4.08 -7.22
N ASN A 54 -4.78 -4.41 -7.30
CA ASN A 54 -5.30 -5.34 -8.31
C ASN A 54 -5.09 -4.85 -9.74
N VAL A 55 -5.23 -3.54 -9.95
CA VAL A 55 -5.05 -2.93 -11.27
C VAL A 55 -3.60 -3.07 -11.74
N ALA A 56 -2.63 -2.80 -10.85
CA ALA A 56 -1.21 -2.99 -11.14
C ALA A 56 -0.87 -4.47 -11.39
N LYS A 57 -1.38 -5.37 -10.54
CA LYS A 57 -1.12 -6.82 -10.65
C LYS A 57 -1.63 -7.40 -11.96
N ARG A 58 -2.79 -6.95 -12.47
CA ARG A 58 -3.40 -7.49 -13.71
C ARG A 58 -2.54 -7.26 -14.95
N GLN A 59 -1.82 -6.13 -15.02
CA GLN A 59 -0.99 -5.80 -16.17
C GLN A 59 0.47 -6.27 -16.05
N ALA A 60 0.88 -6.79 -14.89
CA ALA A 60 2.29 -7.06 -14.58
C ALA A 60 3.03 -7.92 -15.64
N VAL A 61 2.30 -8.79 -16.34
CA VAL A 61 2.85 -9.63 -17.42
C VAL A 61 3.12 -8.83 -18.69
N THR A 62 2.27 -7.87 -19.04
CA THR A 62 2.37 -7.07 -20.27
C THR A 62 3.12 -5.76 -20.08
N ASN A 63 3.36 -5.33 -18.84
CA ASN A 63 4.18 -4.17 -18.50
C ASN A 63 5.12 -4.48 -17.31
N PRO A 64 6.04 -5.44 -17.47
CA PRO A 64 6.90 -5.92 -16.37
C PRO A 64 7.94 -4.88 -15.95
N GLU A 65 8.53 -4.13 -16.88
CA GLU A 65 9.60 -3.17 -16.60
C GLU A 65 9.11 -1.97 -15.76
N ARG A 66 7.82 -1.65 -15.84
CA ARG A 66 7.19 -0.59 -15.04
C ARG A 66 6.32 -1.11 -13.91
N THR A 67 6.50 -2.38 -13.51
CA THR A 67 5.76 -2.98 -12.42
C THR A 67 6.69 -3.43 -11.31
N ILE A 68 6.47 -2.90 -10.12
CA ILE A 68 7.26 -3.14 -8.92
C ILE A 68 6.47 -4.08 -7.99
N ILE A 69 7.11 -5.20 -7.65
CA ILE A 69 6.60 -6.20 -6.71
C ILE A 69 7.61 -6.42 -5.58
N SER A 70 7.15 -6.96 -4.46
CA SER A 70 8.02 -7.36 -3.32
C SER A 70 8.91 -6.25 -2.77
N ILE A 71 8.50 -4.98 -2.91
CA ILE A 71 9.32 -3.83 -2.50
C ILE A 71 9.67 -3.85 -1.01
N LYS A 72 8.82 -4.45 -0.16
CA LYS A 72 9.07 -4.58 1.28
C LYS A 72 10.38 -5.32 1.59
N ARG A 73 10.88 -6.18 0.68
CA ARG A 73 12.17 -6.87 0.83
C ARG A 73 13.38 -5.92 0.76
N LYS A 74 13.19 -4.74 0.19
CA LYS A 74 14.23 -3.70 0.03
C LYS A 74 14.14 -2.61 1.11
N MET A 75 13.16 -2.66 2.00
CA MET A 75 13.02 -1.67 3.08
C MET A 75 14.24 -1.73 4.01
N GLY A 76 14.75 -0.57 4.43
CA GLY A 76 15.97 -0.47 5.25
C GLY A 76 17.28 -0.62 4.45
N THR A 77 17.22 -0.64 3.11
CA THR A 77 18.41 -0.63 2.25
C THR A 77 18.53 0.70 1.48
N SER A 78 19.70 0.96 0.90
CA SER A 78 19.94 2.11 0.02
C SER A 78 19.59 1.82 -1.46
N GLU A 79 18.96 0.68 -1.74
CA GLU A 79 18.55 0.35 -3.10
C GLU A 79 17.47 1.31 -3.59
N THR A 80 17.42 1.53 -4.89
CA THR A 80 16.35 2.28 -5.55
C THR A 80 15.81 1.48 -6.72
N VAL A 81 14.57 1.77 -7.12
CA VAL A 81 13.97 1.32 -8.37
C VAL A 81 13.90 2.50 -9.32
N GLU A 82 14.29 2.31 -10.57
CA GLU A 82 14.28 3.37 -11.57
C GLU A 82 13.17 3.13 -12.59
N ILE A 83 12.28 4.11 -12.76
CA ILE A 83 11.21 4.12 -13.75
C ILE A 83 11.31 5.43 -14.53
N ASP A 84 11.47 5.33 -15.85
CA ASP A 84 11.52 6.49 -16.76
C ASP A 84 12.56 7.56 -16.36
N GLY A 85 13.74 7.11 -15.91
CA GLY A 85 14.82 8.00 -15.45
C GLY A 85 14.60 8.61 -14.06
N LYS A 86 13.52 8.25 -13.37
CA LYS A 86 13.26 8.67 -11.98
C LYS A 86 13.55 7.52 -11.03
N LYS A 87 14.35 7.81 -10.01
CA LYS A 87 14.65 6.86 -8.93
C LYS A 87 13.64 7.00 -7.81
N PHE A 88 13.14 5.87 -7.33
CA PHE A 88 12.26 5.76 -6.18
C PHE A 88 12.90 4.85 -5.15
N THR A 89 12.82 5.28 -3.90
CA THR A 89 13.19 4.49 -2.73
C THR A 89 12.10 3.45 -2.41
N PRO A 90 12.46 2.35 -1.71
CA PRO A 90 11.49 1.38 -1.21
C PRO A 90 10.39 2.01 -0.36
N GLN A 91 10.72 3.05 0.40
CA GLN A 91 9.82 3.83 1.24
C GLN A 91 8.81 4.60 0.40
N GLU A 92 9.23 5.25 -0.68
CA GLU A 92 8.33 5.98 -1.59
C GLU A 92 7.34 5.05 -2.29
N ILE A 93 7.80 3.91 -2.80
CA ILE A 93 6.92 2.91 -3.41
C ILE A 93 5.94 2.32 -2.37
N SER A 94 6.44 2.01 -1.16
CA SER A 94 5.57 1.53 -0.07
C SER A 94 4.55 2.60 0.35
N ALA A 95 4.92 3.88 0.32
CA ALA A 95 4.02 4.99 0.61
C ALA A 95 2.88 5.09 -0.43
N MET A 96 3.11 4.73 -1.69
CA MET A 96 2.03 4.64 -2.69
C MET A 96 1.01 3.56 -2.30
N ILE A 97 1.47 2.40 -1.83
CA ILE A 97 0.59 1.34 -1.32
C ILE A 97 -0.22 1.85 -0.11
N LEU A 98 0.44 2.50 0.85
CA LEU A 98 -0.22 3.07 2.03
C LEU A 98 -1.26 4.15 1.66
N GLN A 99 -0.96 4.99 0.66
CA GLN A 99 -1.91 5.99 0.15
C GLN A 99 -3.17 5.33 -0.44
N LYS A 100 -3.03 4.25 -1.22
CA LYS A 100 -4.18 3.50 -1.74
C LYS A 100 -5.04 2.94 -0.60
N LEU A 101 -4.42 2.30 0.40
CA LEU A 101 -5.14 1.76 1.55
C LEU A 101 -5.86 2.86 2.34
N LYS A 102 -5.20 4.00 2.56
CA LYS A 102 -5.83 5.15 3.21
C LYS A 102 -7.05 5.63 2.42
N VAL A 103 -6.90 5.87 1.12
CA VAL A 103 -8.01 6.35 0.25
C VAL A 103 -9.18 5.37 0.27
N ASP A 104 -8.91 4.07 0.17
CA ASP A 104 -9.95 3.05 0.24
C ASP A 104 -10.66 3.03 1.60
N ALA A 105 -9.92 3.18 2.70
CA ALA A 105 -10.48 3.25 4.05
C ALA A 105 -11.35 4.51 4.26
N GLU A 106 -10.87 5.67 3.80
CA GLU A 106 -11.61 6.93 3.89
C GLU A 106 -12.90 6.88 3.07
N ALA A 107 -12.85 6.28 1.87
CA ALA A 107 -14.03 6.05 1.06
C ALA A 107 -15.04 5.11 1.74
N TYR A 108 -14.56 4.04 2.39
CA TYR A 108 -15.42 3.12 3.14
C TYR A 108 -16.09 3.80 4.35
N LEU A 109 -15.36 4.67 5.07
CA LEU A 109 -15.84 5.31 6.30
C LEU A 109 -16.62 6.61 6.05
N GLY A 110 -16.44 7.25 4.89
CA GLY A 110 -16.99 8.56 4.59
C GLY A 110 -16.32 9.71 5.38
N GLU A 111 -15.13 9.51 5.93
CA GLU A 111 -14.39 10.51 6.70
C GLU A 111 -12.87 10.38 6.55
N GLU A 112 -12.15 11.47 6.82
CA GLU A 112 -10.68 11.53 6.73
C GLU A 112 -10.00 10.82 7.92
N ILE A 113 -8.95 10.04 7.62
CA ILE A 113 -8.10 9.35 8.61
C ILE A 113 -6.70 9.96 8.61
N LYS A 114 -6.21 10.32 9.80
CA LYS A 114 -4.89 10.96 9.98
C LYS A 114 -3.86 10.11 10.71
N LYS A 115 -4.26 8.98 11.30
CA LYS A 115 -3.40 8.14 12.14
C LYS A 115 -3.51 6.69 11.72
N ALA A 116 -2.39 5.97 11.78
CA ALA A 116 -2.34 4.55 11.51
C ALA A 116 -1.35 3.84 12.42
N VAL A 117 -1.57 2.54 12.60
CA VAL A 117 -0.59 1.59 13.16
C VAL A 117 -0.23 0.62 12.04
N ILE A 118 1.05 0.49 11.72
CA ILE A 118 1.55 -0.27 10.57
C ILE A 118 2.39 -1.45 11.06
N THR A 119 2.15 -2.65 10.55
CA THR A 119 2.93 -3.85 10.90
C THR A 119 4.31 -3.86 10.24
N VAL A 120 5.30 -4.37 10.98
CA VAL A 120 6.62 -4.75 10.46
C VAL A 120 6.96 -6.15 10.94
N PRO A 121 7.80 -6.91 10.21
CA PRO A 121 8.34 -8.17 10.72
C PRO A 121 9.09 -7.96 12.03
N ALA A 122 8.97 -8.90 12.97
CA ALA A 122 9.62 -8.79 14.29
C ALA A 122 11.16 -8.71 14.23
N TYR A 123 11.77 -9.13 13.12
CA TYR A 123 13.21 -9.08 12.88
C TYR A 123 13.67 -7.82 12.12
N PHE A 124 12.78 -6.86 11.83
CA PHE A 124 13.20 -5.56 11.30
C PHE A 124 14.07 -4.83 12.32
N ASN A 125 15.05 -4.08 11.83
CA ASN A 125 15.96 -3.27 12.63
C ASN A 125 15.61 -1.77 12.50
N ASP A 126 16.34 -0.93 13.22
CA ASP A 126 16.13 0.53 13.24
C ASP A 126 16.85 1.28 12.09
N ALA A 127 17.26 0.56 11.03
CA ALA A 127 18.10 1.09 9.95
C ALA A 127 17.34 1.95 8.93
#